data_AF-A0A8C0BYX4-F1
#
_entry.id   AF-A0A8C0BYX4-F1
#
_cell.length_a   1.000
_cell.length_b   1.000
_cell.length_c   1.000
_cell.angle_alpha   90.00
_cell.angle_beta   90.00
_cell.angle_gamma   90.00
#
_symmetry.space_group_name_H-M   'P 1'
#
loop_
_entity.id
_entity.type
_entity.pdbx_description
1 polymer ?
#
loop_
_entity_poly.entity_id
_entity_poly.type
_entity_poly.pdbx_seq_one_letter_code
_entity_poly.pdbx_strand_id
1 'polypeptide(L)'
;MSNKPLHLKACLSKEVYYHGEPIPVTITVNNSTEKTVKKIKVQVEQVANVVLYSSDYYTKVVAAEEAQEKVQPNSSLTKTLTLLPLLANNRQTREIALDGKLKDEDTNLASSTIIKDGIDKTVMGILVSYKVKVKLTSANKTAFSRALEWKGTKYACVFLLVFFFSMLGDLTSR
;
A
#
# COMPACT_ATOMS: atom_id res chain seq x y z
N MET A 1 -32.97 4.32 -6.97
CA MET A 1 -31.54 3.91 -6.93
C MET A 1 -30.87 4.45 -8.18
N SER A 2 -29.83 5.28 -8.06
CA SER A 2 -29.10 5.83 -9.22
C SER A 2 -28.38 4.69 -9.95
N ASN A 3 -28.82 4.37 -11.18
CA ASN A 3 -28.21 3.34 -12.04
C ASN A 3 -26.96 3.83 -12.79
N LYS A 4 -26.51 5.06 -12.54
CA LYS A 4 -25.35 5.63 -13.23
C LYS A 4 -24.04 5.21 -12.52
N PRO A 5 -23.00 4.78 -13.26
CA PRO A 5 -21.74 4.30 -12.68
C PRO A 5 -20.81 5.46 -12.25
N LEU A 6 -19.97 5.19 -11.25
CA LEU A 6 -18.83 6.02 -10.86
C LEU A 6 -17.55 5.31 -11.29
N HIS A 7 -16.77 5.94 -12.16
CA HIS A 7 -15.50 5.39 -12.61
C HIS A 7 -14.34 6.06 -11.88
N LEU A 8 -13.47 5.25 -11.29
CA LEU A 8 -12.22 5.70 -10.69
C LEU A 8 -11.06 4.97 -11.37
N LYS A 9 -10.11 5.75 -11.87
CA LYS A 9 -8.85 5.29 -12.41
C LYS A 9 -7.72 5.89 -11.58
N ALA A 10 -6.78 5.07 -11.13
CA ALA A 10 -5.57 5.52 -10.48
C ALA A 10 -4.36 5.05 -11.29
N CYS A 11 -3.35 5.89 -11.44
CA CYS A 11 -2.14 5.62 -12.20
C CYS A 11 -0.93 6.02 -11.35
N LEU A 12 0.12 5.19 -11.41
CA LEU A 12 1.42 5.47 -10.81
C LEU A 12 2.41 5.83 -11.91
N SER A 13 3.37 6.70 -11.59
CA SER A 13 4.41 7.08 -12.56
C SER A 13 5.42 5.97 -12.85
N LYS A 14 5.77 5.20 -11.81
CA LYS A 14 6.75 4.12 -11.84
C LYS A 14 6.17 2.87 -11.18
N GLU A 15 6.73 1.71 -11.56
CA GLU A 15 6.46 0.44 -10.91
C GLU A 15 7.33 0.27 -9.64
N VAL A 16 8.52 0.86 -9.61
CA VAL A 16 9.49 0.75 -8.50
C VAL A 16 9.81 2.14 -7.96
N TYR A 17 9.86 2.27 -6.64
CA TYR A 17 10.19 3.51 -5.93
C TYR A 17 11.29 3.27 -4.88
N TYR A 18 12.10 4.30 -4.65
CA TYR A 18 13.12 4.29 -3.61
C TYR A 18 12.63 4.89 -2.26
N HIS A 19 13.32 4.65 -1.16
CA HIS A 19 13.03 5.04 0.21
C HIS A 19 13.30 6.53 0.27
N GLY A 20 12.33 7.27 0.79
CA GLY A 20 12.37 8.73 0.73
C GLY A 20 12.03 9.32 -0.65
N GLU A 21 11.74 8.50 -1.68
CA GLU A 21 11.24 9.02 -2.95
C GLU A 21 9.74 9.34 -2.85
N PRO A 22 9.30 10.51 -3.34
CA PRO A 22 7.88 10.82 -3.44
C PRO A 22 7.17 9.93 -4.47
N ILE A 23 6.00 9.42 -4.10
CA ILE A 23 5.15 8.57 -4.95
C ILE A 23 3.99 9.41 -5.50
N PRO A 24 4.06 9.90 -6.75
CA PRO A 24 2.94 10.60 -7.37
C PRO A 24 1.87 9.61 -7.84
N VAL A 25 0.65 9.80 -7.35
CA VAL A 25 -0.53 9.00 -7.69
C VAL A 25 -1.51 9.89 -8.44
N THR A 26 -1.68 9.64 -9.73
CA THR A 26 -2.65 10.35 -10.57
C THR A 26 -4.00 9.65 -10.49
N ILE A 27 -5.02 10.38 -10.05
CA ILE A 27 -6.37 9.86 -9.84
C ILE A 27 -7.31 10.60 -10.77
N THR A 28 -8.01 9.85 -11.61
CA THR A 28 -9.07 10.33 -12.48
C THR A 28 -10.39 9.76 -11.98
N VAL A 29 -11.25 10.63 -11.46
CA VAL A 29 -12.61 10.32 -11.04
C VAL A 29 -13.55 10.83 -12.11
N ASN A 30 -14.31 9.94 -12.74
CA ASN A 30 -15.39 10.31 -13.64
C ASN A 30 -16.73 9.97 -12.97
N ASN A 31 -17.42 11.02 -12.51
CA ASN A 31 -18.64 10.90 -11.74
C ASN A 31 -19.86 11.15 -12.64
N SER A 32 -20.41 10.09 -13.23
CA SER A 32 -21.69 10.16 -13.93
C SER A 32 -22.89 10.02 -12.98
N THR A 33 -22.67 9.99 -11.67
CA THR A 33 -23.73 9.78 -10.68
C THR A 33 -24.35 11.10 -10.22
N GLU A 34 -25.52 11.02 -9.58
CA GLU A 34 -26.20 12.17 -8.98
C GLU A 34 -25.63 12.56 -7.60
N LYS A 35 -24.67 11.78 -7.08
CA LYS A 35 -24.07 12.02 -5.77
C LYS A 35 -22.74 12.74 -5.90
N THR A 36 -22.52 13.73 -5.05
CA THR A 36 -21.24 14.43 -4.95
C THR A 36 -20.23 13.59 -4.14
N VAL A 37 -19.00 13.49 -4.63
CA VAL A 37 -17.86 12.98 -3.85
C VAL A 37 -17.32 14.14 -3.02
N LYS A 38 -17.23 13.97 -1.69
CA LYS A 38 -16.80 15.02 -0.76
C LYS A 38 -15.30 15.00 -0.50
N LYS A 39 -14.72 13.80 -0.43
CA LYS A 39 -13.32 13.60 -0.06
C LYS A 39 -12.71 12.47 -0.86
N ILE A 40 -11.46 12.65 -1.25
CA ILE A 40 -10.62 11.65 -1.90
C ILE A 40 -9.45 11.41 -0.96
N LYS A 41 -9.27 10.17 -0.51
CA LYS A 41 -8.19 9.77 0.38
C LYS A 41 -7.32 8.74 -0.30
N VAL A 42 -6.02 8.97 -0.34
CA VAL A 42 -5.02 8.03 -0.83
C VAL A 42 -4.21 7.53 0.33
N GLN A 43 -3.95 6.23 0.37
CA GLN A 43 -3.18 5.61 1.44
C GLN A 43 -2.18 4.63 0.85
N VAL A 44 -0.96 4.65 1.35
CA VAL A 44 0.00 3.55 1.16
C VAL A 44 -0.17 2.60 2.33
N GLU A 45 -0.55 1.36 2.03
CA GLU A 45 -0.69 0.28 3.00
C GLU A 45 0.51 -0.68 2.85
N GLN A 46 1.24 -0.93 3.93
CA GLN A 46 2.22 -2.00 4.06
C GLN A 46 1.48 -3.27 4.50
N VAL A 47 1.72 -4.37 3.79
CA VAL A 47 1.18 -5.69 4.05
C VAL A 47 2.34 -6.60 4.40
N ALA A 48 2.44 -7.02 5.66
CA ALA A 48 3.37 -8.04 6.10
C ALA A 48 2.62 -9.37 6.21
N ASN A 49 3.02 -10.34 5.40
CA ASN A 49 2.56 -11.71 5.48
C ASN A 49 3.62 -12.54 6.22
N VAL A 50 3.28 -12.96 7.43
CA VAL A 50 4.13 -13.78 8.28
C VAL A 50 3.77 -15.24 8.02
N VAL A 51 4.72 -15.99 7.47
CA VAL A 51 4.54 -17.40 7.13
C VAL A 51 5.49 -18.20 8.01
N LEU A 52 4.96 -18.84 9.06
CA LEU A 52 5.70 -19.80 9.89
C LEU A 52 4.96 -21.14 9.92
N TYR A 53 3.91 -21.25 10.74
CA TYR A 53 3.01 -22.41 10.81
C TYR A 53 1.72 -22.17 10.01
N SER A 54 1.24 -20.92 10.03
CA SER A 54 0.12 -20.38 9.28
C SER A 54 0.56 -19.15 8.49
N SER A 55 -0.28 -18.71 7.56
CA SER A 55 -0.08 -17.46 6.82
C SER A 55 -0.94 -16.37 7.47
N ASP A 56 -0.28 -15.45 8.17
CA ASP A 56 -0.93 -14.35 8.90
C ASP A 56 -0.62 -13.01 8.23
N TYR A 57 -1.68 -12.22 7.96
CA TYR A 57 -1.57 -10.97 7.22
C TYR A 57 -1.79 -9.74 8.11
N TYR A 58 -0.78 -8.91 8.23
CA TYR A 58 -0.83 -7.63 8.92
C TYR A 58 -0.84 -6.49 7.89
N THR A 59 -1.91 -5.69 7.86
CA THR A 59 -2.00 -4.51 6.98
C THR A 59 -1.99 -3.24 7.81
N LYS A 60 -1.04 -2.33 7.55
CA LYS A 60 -0.95 -1.01 8.19
C LYS A 60 -0.80 0.10 7.17
N VAL A 61 -1.32 1.27 7.49
CA VAL A 61 -1.17 2.47 6.67
C VAL A 61 0.13 3.16 7.05
N VAL A 62 1.05 3.30 6.10
CA VAL A 62 2.36 3.96 6.29
C VAL A 62 2.39 5.40 5.78
N ALA A 63 1.49 5.76 4.87
CA ALA A 63 1.31 7.15 4.46
C ALA A 63 -0.14 7.35 4.04
N ALA A 64 -0.68 8.53 4.28
CA ALA A 64 -2.01 8.89 3.83
C ALA A 64 -2.07 10.36 3.48
N GLU A 65 -2.69 10.65 2.34
CA GLU A 65 -2.91 12.01 1.86
C GLU A 65 -4.39 12.18 1.52
N GLU A 66 -4.97 13.34 1.84
CA GLU A 66 -6.38 13.63 1.64
C GLU A 66 -6.57 14.89 0.78
N ALA A 67 -7.38 14.78 -0.27
CA ALA A 67 -7.87 15.92 -1.03
C ALA A 67 -9.32 16.24 -0.63
N GLN A 68 -9.56 17.51 -0.31
CA GLN A 68 -10.89 18.05 0.00
C GLN A 68 -11.67 18.50 -1.24
N GLU A 69 -11.12 18.26 -2.44
CA GLU A 69 -11.76 18.60 -3.70
C GLU A 69 -13.06 17.79 -3.88
N LYS A 70 -14.14 18.50 -4.17
CA LYS A 70 -15.46 17.91 -4.35
C LYS A 70 -15.69 17.64 -5.83
N VAL A 71 -16.06 16.40 -6.17
CA VAL A 71 -16.46 16.05 -7.54
C VAL A 71 -17.96 16.19 -7.64
N GLN A 72 -18.41 17.19 -8.41
CA GLN A 72 -19.83 17.44 -8.66
C GLN A 72 -20.48 16.29 -9.44
N PRO A 73 -21.82 16.16 -9.40
CA PRO A 73 -22.56 15.25 -10.26
C PRO A 73 -22.28 15.53 -11.74
N ASN A 74 -22.16 14.47 -12.56
CA ASN A 74 -21.84 14.53 -13.99
C ASN A 74 -20.54 15.28 -14.34
N SER A 75 -19.57 15.30 -13.42
CA SER A 75 -18.27 15.94 -13.61
C SER A 75 -17.13 14.93 -13.58
N SER A 76 -16.03 15.26 -14.25
CA SER A 76 -14.76 14.56 -14.08
C SER A 76 -13.78 15.42 -13.28
N LEU A 77 -12.89 14.76 -12.54
CA LEU A 77 -11.77 15.37 -11.83
C LEU A 77 -10.52 14.53 -12.07
N THR A 78 -9.43 15.17 -12.48
CA THR A 78 -8.11 14.53 -12.52
C THR A 78 -7.19 15.28 -11.56
N LYS A 79 -6.62 14.56 -10.61
CA LYS A 79 -5.72 15.11 -9.60
C LYS A 79 -4.55 14.18 -9.35
N THR A 80 -3.37 14.75 -9.24
CA THR A 80 -2.17 14.03 -8.81
C THR A 80 -1.90 14.35 -7.34
N LEU A 81 -1.80 13.32 -6.51
CA LEU A 81 -1.44 13.41 -5.11
C LEU A 81 -0.12 12.71 -4.87
N THR A 82 0.79 13.37 -4.18
CA THR A 82 2.12 12.83 -3.89
C THR A 82 2.14 12.31 -2.46
N LEU A 83 2.49 11.03 -2.30
CA LEU A 83 2.63 10.40 -0.99
C LEU A 83 4.10 10.14 -0.69
N LEU A 84 4.48 10.25 0.57
CA LEU A 84 5.87 10.08 0.99
C LEU A 84 5.94 9.14 2.21
N PRO A 85 6.09 7.83 1.99
CA PRO A 85 6.15 6.85 3.07
C PRO A 85 7.53 6.88 3.74
N LEU A 86 7.61 7.59 4.88
CA LEU A 86 8.81 7.65 5.71
C LEU A 86 8.60 6.92 7.03
N LEU A 87 9.67 6.28 7.51
CA LEU A 87 9.68 5.73 8.85
C LEU A 87 9.52 6.81 9.93
N ALA A 88 10.09 8.00 9.72
CA ALA A 88 10.02 9.12 10.68
C ALA A 88 8.57 9.43 11.11
N ASN A 89 7.61 9.33 10.18
CA ASN A 89 6.19 9.59 10.43
C ASN A 89 5.45 8.40 11.07
N ASN A 90 6.08 7.21 11.09
CA ASN A 90 5.46 5.96 11.53
C ASN A 90 6.17 5.34 12.74
N ARG A 91 7.09 6.05 13.40
CA ARG A 91 7.87 5.53 14.55
C ARG A 91 7.02 5.01 15.71
N GLN A 92 5.80 5.52 15.87
CA GLN A 92 4.86 5.11 16.92
C GLN A 92 3.87 4.02 16.46
N THR A 93 3.86 3.70 15.16
CA THR A 93 2.95 2.70 14.59
C THR A 93 3.48 1.30 14.91
N ARG A 94 2.68 0.51 15.63
CA ARG A 94 3.00 -0.90 15.91
C ARG A 94 2.66 -1.77 14.69
N GLU A 95 3.29 -2.94 14.62
CA GLU A 95 3.02 -3.96 13.59
C GLU A 95 3.37 -3.50 12.15
N ILE A 96 4.35 -2.60 12.04
CA ILE A 96 5.00 -2.29 10.76
C ILE A 96 6.27 -3.13 10.63
N ALA A 97 6.54 -3.63 9.44
CA ALA A 97 7.80 -4.29 9.15
C ALA A 97 8.86 -3.23 8.89
N LEU A 98 10.04 -3.41 9.49
CA LEU A 98 11.22 -2.55 9.36
C LEU A 98 12.38 -3.35 8.79
N ASP A 99 13.28 -2.68 8.08
CA ASP A 99 14.54 -3.29 7.67
C ASP A 99 15.41 -3.55 8.92
N GLY A 100 16.14 -4.66 8.91
CA GLY A 100 16.96 -5.09 10.05
C GLY A 100 17.96 -4.01 10.47
N LYS A 101 18.03 -3.71 11.78
CA LYS A 101 18.94 -2.72 12.32
C LYS A 101 20.29 -3.37 12.69
N LEU A 102 21.35 -3.03 11.96
CA LEU A 102 22.72 -3.35 12.38
C LEU A 102 23.23 -2.26 13.32
N LYS A 103 23.21 -2.57 14.62
CA LYS A 103 23.81 -1.87 15.78
C LYS A 103 23.56 -0.34 15.90
N ASP A 104 23.92 0.50 14.93
CA ASP A 104 23.80 1.96 15.01
C ASP A 104 23.32 2.68 13.73
N GLU A 105 22.90 1.97 12.68
CA GLU A 105 22.34 2.63 11.49
C GLU A 105 20.86 3.03 11.66
N ASP A 106 20.48 4.11 10.97
CA ASP A 106 19.08 4.50 10.78
C ASP A 106 18.34 3.37 10.06
N THR A 107 17.28 2.86 10.69
CA THR A 107 16.40 1.85 10.08
C THR A 107 15.39 2.51 9.13
N ASN A 108 14.96 1.78 8.10
CA ASN A 108 13.92 2.19 7.17
C ASN A 108 12.71 1.26 7.26
N LEU A 109 11.61 1.62 6.60
CA LEU A 109 10.49 0.70 6.42
C LEU A 109 10.97 -0.53 5.64
N ALA A 110 10.45 -1.71 5.97
CA ALA A 110 10.91 -2.95 5.35
C ALA A 110 10.71 -2.94 3.85
N SER A 111 11.71 -3.43 3.14
CA SER A 111 11.71 -3.61 1.70
C SER A 111 10.69 -4.68 1.24
N SER A 112 10.07 -4.50 0.08
CA SER A 112 9.16 -5.46 -0.52
C SER A 112 9.88 -6.77 -0.88
N THR A 113 9.29 -7.90 -0.54
CA THR A 113 9.88 -9.22 -0.82
C THR A 113 9.46 -9.70 -2.20
N ILE A 114 10.44 -9.99 -3.07
CA ILE A 114 10.20 -10.61 -4.37
C ILE A 114 10.33 -12.11 -4.25
N ILE A 115 9.28 -12.84 -4.61
CA ILE A 115 9.32 -14.29 -4.73
C ILE A 115 9.60 -14.61 -6.20
N LYS A 116 10.62 -15.43 -6.47
CA LYS A 116 10.97 -15.84 -7.83
C LYS A 116 9.92 -16.83 -8.34
N ASP A 117 9.45 -16.62 -9.57
CA ASP A 117 8.50 -17.53 -10.22
C ASP A 117 9.07 -18.96 -10.28
N GLY A 118 8.29 -19.93 -9.79
CA GLY A 118 8.67 -21.34 -9.74
C GLY A 118 9.20 -21.84 -8.39
N ILE A 119 9.41 -20.97 -7.40
CA ILE A 119 9.61 -21.38 -6.01
C ILE A 119 8.25 -21.40 -5.34
N ASP A 120 7.79 -22.60 -4.99
CA ASP A 120 6.51 -22.78 -4.32
C ASP A 120 6.46 -22.01 -3.00
N LYS A 121 5.25 -21.69 -2.54
CA LYS A 121 4.94 -20.82 -1.39
C LYS A 121 5.37 -21.39 -0.01
N THR A 122 6.38 -22.25 0.00
CA THR A 122 6.96 -22.92 1.18
C THR A 122 8.03 -22.08 1.87
N VAL A 123 8.27 -20.85 1.41
CA VAL A 123 9.20 -19.92 2.05
C VAL A 123 8.61 -19.48 3.39
N MET A 124 9.20 -19.96 4.48
CA MET A 124 8.95 -19.44 5.82
C MET A 124 9.68 -18.11 5.99
N GLY A 125 8.99 -17.12 6.54
CA GLY A 125 9.55 -15.80 6.79
C GLY A 125 8.49 -14.69 6.80
N ILE A 126 8.97 -13.45 6.85
CA ILE A 126 8.15 -12.25 6.77
C ILE A 126 8.22 -11.72 5.34
N LEU A 127 7.13 -11.86 4.61
CA LEU A 127 6.97 -11.37 3.25
C LEU A 127 6.30 -10.00 3.28
N VAL A 128 6.99 -8.96 2.85
CA VAL A 128 6.47 -7.58 2.87
C VAL A 128 6.04 -7.16 1.48
N SER A 129 4.89 -6.50 1.37
CA SER A 129 4.35 -5.95 0.14
C SER A 129 3.72 -4.59 0.40
N TYR A 130 3.76 -3.70 -0.59
CA TYR A 130 3.14 -2.37 -0.51
C TYR A 130 2.01 -2.25 -1.51
N LYS A 131 0.93 -1.60 -1.11
CA LYS A 131 -0.21 -1.32 -1.98
C LYS A 131 -0.69 0.11 -1.79
N VAL A 132 -1.05 0.76 -2.89
CA VAL A 132 -1.70 2.08 -2.88
C VAL A 132 -3.20 1.88 -2.96
N LYS A 133 -3.92 2.47 -2.00
CA LYS A 133 -5.37 2.38 -1.88
C LYS A 133 -5.99 3.76 -1.98
N VAL A 134 -6.91 3.93 -2.93
CA VAL A 134 -7.70 5.15 -3.09
C VAL A 134 -9.10 4.89 -2.54
N LYS A 135 -9.53 5.73 -1.59
CA LYS A 135 -10.86 5.72 -0.98
C LYS A 135 -11.60 6.99 -1.36
N LEU A 136 -12.78 6.83 -1.96
CA LEU A 136 -13.71 7.93 -2.19
C LEU A 136 -14.75 7.95 -1.07
N THR A 137 -15.07 9.14 -0.57
CA THR A 137 -16.16 9.32 0.40
C THR A 137 -17.25 10.20 -0.21
N SER A 138 -18.43 9.63 -0.41
CA SER A 138 -19.64 10.36 -0.81
C SER A 138 -20.50 10.73 0.40
N ALA A 139 -21.43 11.67 0.22
CA ALA A 139 -22.22 12.28 1.29
C ALA A 139 -23.01 11.30 2.18
N ASN A 140 -23.36 10.10 1.69
CA ASN A 140 -24.12 9.10 2.45
C ASN A 140 -23.41 7.74 2.40
N LYS A 141 -22.69 7.41 3.47
CA LYS A 141 -21.85 6.21 3.69
C LYS A 141 -20.70 6.06 2.68
N THR A 142 -19.60 5.49 3.14
CA THR A 142 -18.32 5.24 2.44
C THR A 142 -18.55 4.45 1.15
N ALA A 143 -19.03 5.13 0.11
CA ALA A 143 -19.34 4.54 -1.17
C ALA A 143 -18.01 4.31 -1.90
N PHE A 144 -17.71 3.03 -2.14
CA PHE A 144 -16.58 2.55 -2.92
C PHE A 144 -15.21 2.60 -2.22
N SER A 145 -15.00 1.67 -1.28
CA SER A 145 -13.69 1.05 -1.08
C SER A 145 -13.49 -0.07 -2.11
N ARG A 146 -13.50 0.24 -3.41
CA ARG A 146 -12.99 -0.72 -4.38
C ARG A 146 -11.48 -0.70 -4.20
N ALA A 147 -10.97 -1.61 -3.36
CA ALA A 147 -9.61 -2.08 -3.51
C ALA A 147 -9.49 -2.42 -4.99
N LEU A 148 -8.78 -1.59 -5.75
CA LEU A 148 -8.45 -1.90 -7.13
C LEU A 148 -7.66 -3.19 -7.04
N GLU A 149 -8.37 -4.28 -7.31
CA GLU A 149 -7.81 -5.58 -7.57
C GLU A 149 -6.97 -5.38 -8.82
N TRP A 150 -5.67 -5.26 -8.60
CA TRP A 150 -4.69 -5.15 -9.65
C TRP A 150 -4.74 -6.44 -10.48
N LYS A 151 -5.36 -6.37 -11.66
CA LYS A 151 -5.13 -7.34 -12.74
C LYS A 151 -3.79 -7.02 -13.37
N GLY A 152 -2.74 -7.52 -12.72
CA GLY A 152 -1.36 -7.31 -13.09
C GLY A 152 -0.53 -7.42 -11.84
N THR A 153 -0.15 -8.64 -11.48
CA THR A 153 0.92 -8.87 -10.51
C THR A 153 2.19 -8.29 -11.13
N LYS A 154 2.44 -7.01 -10.89
CA LYS A 154 3.76 -6.43 -11.03
C LYS A 154 4.15 -5.96 -9.67
N TYR A 155 4.93 -6.82 -9.02
CA TYR A 155 5.62 -6.54 -7.78
C TYR A 155 6.34 -5.21 -7.95
N ALA A 156 5.82 -4.16 -7.33
CA ALA A 156 6.59 -2.96 -7.11
C ALA A 156 7.75 -3.39 -6.19
N CYS A 157 8.89 -3.72 -6.81
CA CYS A 157 10.15 -4.04 -6.16
C CYS A 157 10.67 -2.79 -5.45
N VAL A 158 10.01 -2.40 -4.38
CA VAL A 158 10.46 -1.36 -3.48
C VAL A 158 11.47 -2.03 -2.56
N PHE A 159 12.73 -1.97 -2.98
CA PHE A 159 13.94 -2.39 -2.29
C PHE A 159 14.32 -3.86 -2.32
N LEU A 160 15.54 -4.07 -2.83
CA LEU A 160 16.26 -5.33 -2.81
C LEU A 160 17.25 -5.25 -1.66
N LEU A 161 16.97 -5.98 -0.58
CA LEU A 161 18.03 -6.47 0.29
C LEU A 161 17.62 -7.85 0.78
N VAL A 162 18.25 -8.84 0.16
CA VAL A 162 18.18 -10.25 0.57
C VAL A 162 18.86 -10.33 1.95
N PHE A 163 18.13 -10.07 3.02
CA PHE A 163 18.53 -10.50 4.35
C PHE A 163 18.01 -11.92 4.56
N PHE A 164 18.69 -12.85 3.89
CA PHE A 164 18.67 -14.26 4.26
C PHE A 164 19.51 -14.40 5.52
N PHE A 165 18.89 -14.27 6.69
CA PHE A 165 19.51 -14.74 7.93
C PHE A 165 18.47 -15.38 8.83
N SER A 166 18.36 -16.71 8.66
CA SER A 166 18.45 -17.67 9.77
C SER A 166 17.94 -17.18 11.13
N MET A 167 16.62 -17.20 11.33
CA MET A 167 16.03 -17.32 12.67
C MET A 167 15.08 -18.54 12.76
N LEU A 168 15.47 -19.63 12.08
CA LEU A 168 15.17 -20.98 12.56
C LEU A 168 16.47 -21.54 13.14
N GLY A 169 16.75 -21.16 14.38
CA GLY A 169 17.95 -21.58 15.09
C GLY A 169 17.87 -21.20 16.55
N ASP A 170 16.71 -21.43 17.18
CA ASP A 170 16.62 -21.62 18.64
C ASP A 170 15.27 -22.29 18.98
N LEU A 171 15.09 -23.50 18.45
CA LEU A 171 14.33 -24.55 19.11
C LEU A 171 15.36 -25.67 19.34
N THR A 172 16.04 -25.65 20.49
CA THR A 172 16.71 -26.79 21.21
C THR A 172 17.93 -26.33 22.03
N SER A 173 17.70 -25.65 23.15
CA SER A 173 18.59 -25.77 24.31
C SER A 173 17.88 -25.33 25.59
N ARG A 174 17.10 -26.25 26.17
CA ARG A 174 16.98 -26.52 27.61
C ARG A 174 16.02 -27.67 27.84
#